data_AF-A0A523N1A3-F1
#
_entry.id   AF-A0A523N1A3-F1
#
_cell.length_a   1.000
_cell.length_b   1.000
_cell.length_c   1.000
_cell.angle_alpha   90.00
_cell.angle_beta   90.00
_cell.angle_gamma   90.00
#
_symmetry.space_group_name_H-M   'P 1'
#
loop_
_entity.id
_entity.type
_entity.pdbx_description
1 polymer ?
#
loop_
_entity_poly.entity_id
_entity_poly.type
_entity_poly.pdbx_seq_one_letter_code
_entity_poly.pdbx_strand_id
1 'polypeptide(L)'
;MFKINNKPVIDKCIISFSHNRYESRSLADKFALEKARREIAQKKKGVSHLILRAEGEEIDRLKFLFPVGGIPIMCYALGNLLMSSLKEIVVVGSTEVKIILEHFLEMADTRGKKVLFVHEDPDNLLLINTLILGRNQLSLASNELVLFQPGDLPFMYGLEGVLRDPDLKRHNLILWLNSRQ
;
A
#
# COMPACT_ATOMS: atom_id res chain seq x y z
N MET A 1 -11.51 -6.90 -34.83
CA MET A 1 -10.86 -6.26 -33.67
C MET A 1 -11.96 -5.71 -32.76
N PHE A 2 -12.30 -6.40 -31.68
CA PHE A 2 -13.38 -5.95 -30.79
C PHE A 2 -12.90 -4.71 -30.01
N LYS A 3 -13.54 -3.56 -30.23
CA LYS A 3 -13.43 -2.41 -29.32
C LYS A 3 -14.15 -2.80 -28.04
N ILE A 4 -13.38 -3.19 -27.02
CA ILE A 4 -13.94 -3.35 -25.68
C ILE A 4 -14.24 -1.94 -25.17
N ASN A 5 -15.52 -1.57 -25.17
CA ASN A 5 -16.00 -0.31 -24.62
C ASN A 5 -16.26 -0.53 -23.12
N ASN A 6 -15.17 -0.55 -22.36
CA ASN A 6 -15.19 -0.56 -20.91
C ASN A 6 -16.05 0.62 -20.42
N LYS A 7 -17.10 0.36 -19.63
CA LYS A 7 -17.97 1.43 -19.11
C LYS A 7 -17.11 2.38 -18.23
N PRO A 8 -16.90 3.64 -18.59
CA PRO A 8 -15.83 4.45 -17.98
C PRO A 8 -16.11 4.88 -16.53
N VAL A 9 -17.22 4.48 -15.93
CA VAL A 9 -17.71 5.07 -14.67
C VAL A 9 -18.09 3.99 -13.67
N ILE A 10 -17.42 4.05 -12.51
CA ILE A 10 -17.93 3.48 -11.27
C ILE A 10 -18.81 4.58 -10.65
N ASP A 11 -20.12 4.45 -10.79
CA ASP A 11 -21.05 5.54 -10.45
C ASP A 11 -20.98 5.95 -8.97
N LYS A 12 -20.81 4.97 -8.06
CA LYS A 12 -20.55 5.17 -6.63
C LYS A 12 -19.81 3.96 -6.06
N CYS A 13 -18.77 4.19 -5.24
CA CYS A 13 -18.07 3.14 -4.49
C CYS A 13 -17.61 3.70 -3.15
N ILE A 14 -17.84 2.96 -2.06
CA ILE A 14 -17.28 3.28 -0.74
C ILE A 14 -16.24 2.22 -0.43
N ILE A 15 -14.99 2.65 -0.30
CA ILE A 15 -13.89 1.80 0.17
C ILE A 15 -13.40 2.41 1.49
N SER A 16 -13.37 1.60 2.55
CA SER A 16 -13.01 2.05 3.89
C SER A 16 -11.68 1.46 4.31
N PHE A 17 -10.80 2.32 4.86
CA PHE A 17 -9.53 1.95 5.45
C PHE A 17 -9.36 2.71 6.76
N SER A 18 -8.90 2.03 7.80
CA SER A 18 -8.73 2.68 9.11
C SER A 18 -7.43 3.48 9.15
N HIS A 19 -7.54 4.80 9.33
CA HIS A 19 -6.43 5.68 9.67
C HIS A 19 -6.84 6.47 10.92
N ASN A 20 -6.12 6.28 12.03
CA ASN A 20 -6.28 7.13 13.22
C ASN A 20 -4.99 7.92 13.43
N ARG A 21 -5.13 9.23 13.58
CA ARG A 21 -4.05 10.19 13.89
C ARG A 21 -4.07 10.53 15.38
N TYR A 22 -2.90 10.62 16.01
CA TYR A 22 -2.74 11.02 17.41
C TYR A 22 -1.60 12.04 17.53
N GLU A 23 -1.78 13.01 18.42
CA GLU A 23 -0.85 14.12 18.66
C GLU A 23 0.53 13.66 19.18
N SER A 24 0.62 12.48 19.81
CA SER A 24 1.88 11.94 20.33
C SER A 24 1.91 10.42 20.38
N ARG A 25 3.13 9.85 20.45
CA ARG A 25 3.35 8.41 20.53
C ARG A 25 2.84 7.82 21.83
N SER A 26 3.07 8.50 22.95
CA SER A 26 2.57 8.06 24.25
C SER A 26 1.05 7.94 24.25
N LEU A 27 0.35 8.87 23.59
CA LEU A 27 -1.09 8.85 23.45
C LEU A 27 -1.54 7.72 22.53
N ALA A 28 -0.92 7.59 21.36
CA ALA A 28 -1.13 6.46 20.46
C ALA A 28 -0.96 5.12 21.21
N ASP A 29 0.22 4.83 21.73
CA ASP A 29 0.53 3.57 22.42
C ASP A 29 -0.42 3.32 23.58
N LYS A 30 -0.76 4.35 24.37
CA LYS A 30 -1.76 4.24 25.43
C LYS A 30 -3.11 3.76 24.89
N PHE A 31 -3.62 4.38 23.83
CA PHE A 31 -4.90 3.97 23.22
C PHE A 31 -4.85 2.56 22.62
N ALA A 32 -3.77 2.20 21.91
CA ALA A 32 -3.61 0.84 21.37
C ALA A 32 -3.58 -0.21 22.49
N LEU A 33 -2.78 0.03 23.53
CA LEU A 33 -2.63 -0.88 24.67
C LEU A 33 -3.92 -0.98 25.50
N GLU A 34 -4.60 0.14 25.75
CA GLU A 34 -5.90 0.15 26.46
C GLU A 34 -6.97 -0.62 25.69
N LYS A 35 -7.04 -0.43 24.36
CA LYS A 35 -7.93 -1.22 23.50
C LYS A 35 -7.58 -2.71 23.58
N ALA A 36 -6.30 -3.06 23.42
CA ALA A 36 -5.86 -4.45 23.49
C ALA A 36 -6.22 -5.10 24.84
N ARG A 37 -5.91 -4.43 25.95
CA ARG A 37 -6.26 -4.86 27.30
C ARG A 37 -7.76 -5.07 27.47
N ARG A 38 -8.58 -4.14 26.98
CA ARG A 38 -10.04 -4.25 27.01
C ARG A 38 -10.54 -5.46 26.20
N GLU A 39 -10.01 -5.69 25.00
CA GLU A 39 -10.44 -6.81 24.15
C GLU A 39 -10.02 -8.17 24.72
N ILE A 40 -8.84 -8.25 25.34
CA ILE A 40 -8.40 -9.42 26.11
C ILE A 40 -9.33 -9.67 27.30
N ALA A 41 -9.65 -8.63 28.08
CA ALA A 41 -10.57 -8.74 29.22
C ALA A 41 -11.97 -9.21 28.80
N GLN A 42 -12.41 -8.80 27.60
CA GLN A 42 -13.67 -9.24 26.98
C GLN A 42 -13.59 -10.65 26.36
N LYS A 43 -12.46 -11.34 26.45
CA LYS A 43 -12.22 -12.67 25.85
C LYS A 43 -12.53 -12.72 24.35
N LYS A 44 -12.26 -11.63 23.62
CA LYS A 44 -12.40 -11.65 22.15
C LYS A 44 -11.41 -12.66 21.55
N LYS A 45 -11.81 -13.30 20.44
CA LYS A 45 -10.99 -14.30 19.73
C LYS A 45 -9.70 -13.74 19.13
N GLY A 46 -9.57 -12.42 19.03
CA GLY A 46 -8.37 -11.74 18.59
C GLY A 46 -8.35 -10.29 19.10
N VAL A 47 -7.15 -9.74 19.24
CA VAL A 47 -6.96 -8.31 19.48
C VAL A 47 -6.97 -7.60 18.14
N SER A 48 -7.86 -6.64 17.97
CA SER A 48 -7.96 -5.86 16.73
C SER A 48 -6.78 -4.88 16.68
N HIS A 49 -5.77 -5.16 15.85
CA HIS A 49 -4.59 -4.31 15.69
C HIS A 49 -4.97 -2.85 15.40
N LEU A 50 -4.61 -1.96 16.31
CA LEU A 50 -4.64 -0.51 16.08
C LEU A 50 -3.20 -0.12 15.76
N ILE A 51 -2.93 0.18 14.50
CA ILE A 51 -1.64 0.72 14.07
C ILE A 51 -1.77 2.22 14.14
N LEU A 52 -0.94 2.85 14.95
CA LEU A 52 -1.10 4.24 15.33
C LEU A 52 0.11 5.07 14.92
N ARG A 53 -0.18 6.17 14.22
CA ARG A 53 0.79 7.19 13.82
C ARG A 53 0.99 8.16 14.98
N ALA A 54 2.24 8.56 15.22
CA ALA A 54 2.61 9.56 16.21
C ALA A 54 3.24 10.76 15.49
N GLU A 55 2.59 11.91 15.56
CA GLU A 55 2.96 13.10 14.78
C GLU A 55 4.23 13.81 15.27
N GLY A 56 4.57 13.68 16.55
CA GLY A 56 5.64 14.46 17.20
C GLY A 56 7.02 13.81 17.28
N GLU A 57 7.26 12.67 16.62
CA GLU A 57 8.58 12.04 16.61
C GLU A 57 9.31 12.29 15.29
N GLU A 58 10.65 12.37 15.36
CA GLU A 58 11.54 12.58 14.21
C GLU A 58 11.47 11.43 13.18
N ILE A 59 11.03 10.23 13.60
CA ILE A 59 10.92 9.05 12.75
C ILE A 59 9.50 8.49 12.86
N ASP A 60 8.77 8.50 11.74
CA ASP A 60 7.44 7.90 11.68
C ASP A 60 7.53 6.36 11.70
N ARG A 61 7.08 5.73 12.80
CA ARG A 61 7.09 4.26 12.97
C ARG A 61 5.91 3.60 12.25
N LEU A 62 5.94 3.70 10.93
CA LEU A 62 4.89 3.19 10.04
C LEU A 62 4.88 1.66 10.00
N LYS A 63 3.69 1.04 9.94
CA LYS A 63 3.52 -0.43 9.94
C LYS A 63 4.37 -1.17 8.91
N PHE A 64 4.54 -0.56 7.75
CA PHE A 64 5.25 -1.15 6.62
C PHE A 64 6.77 -0.98 6.72
N LEU A 65 7.26 -0.24 7.72
CA LEU A 65 8.69 -0.14 8.05
C LEU A 65 9.11 -1.17 9.12
N PHE A 66 8.17 -1.87 9.74
CA PHE A 66 8.52 -2.89 10.73
C PHE A 66 9.29 -4.04 10.06
N PRO A 67 10.40 -4.50 10.65
CA PRO A 67 11.15 -5.62 10.11
C PRO A 67 10.46 -6.95 10.43
N VAL A 68 10.31 -7.80 9.42
CA VAL A 68 10.01 -9.23 9.55
C VAL A 68 11.23 -9.98 9.02
N GLY A 69 11.88 -10.76 9.89
CA GLY A 69 13.15 -11.43 9.54
C GLY A 69 14.29 -10.44 9.24
N GLY A 70 14.27 -9.25 9.83
CA GLY A 70 15.27 -8.19 9.60
C GLY A 70 15.02 -7.32 8.35
N ILE A 71 13.99 -7.62 7.56
CA ILE A 71 13.65 -6.90 6.33
C ILE A 71 12.37 -6.09 6.56
N PRO A 72 12.34 -4.77 6.29
CA PRO A 72 11.11 -3.97 6.39
C PRO A 72 9.97 -4.56 5.54
N ILE A 73 8.75 -4.60 6.08
CA ILE A 73 7.58 -5.20 5.39
C ILE A 73 7.39 -4.64 3.96
N MET A 74 7.60 -3.33 3.75
CA MET A 74 7.47 -2.72 2.43
C MET A 74 8.41 -3.31 1.38
N CYS A 75 9.58 -3.84 1.77
CA CYS A 75 10.51 -4.46 0.85
C CYS A 75 9.95 -5.76 0.24
N TYR A 76 9.09 -6.49 0.97
CA TYR A 76 8.39 -7.65 0.41
C TYR A 76 7.39 -7.22 -0.67
N ALA A 77 6.61 -6.18 -0.39
CA ALA A 77 5.68 -5.59 -1.36
C ALA A 77 6.42 -5.08 -2.62
N LEU A 78 7.52 -4.35 -2.43
CA LEU A 78 8.38 -3.87 -3.52
C LEU A 78 8.99 -5.02 -4.32
N GLY A 79 9.47 -6.07 -3.65
CA GLY A 79 9.99 -7.28 -4.29
C GLY A 79 8.98 -7.89 -5.25
N ASN A 80 7.72 -8.04 -4.83
CA ASN A 80 6.66 -8.55 -5.71
C ASN A 80 6.47 -7.69 -6.97
N LEU A 81 6.50 -6.35 -6.81
CA LEU A 81 6.36 -5.42 -7.94
C LEU A 81 7.57 -5.49 -8.87
N LEU A 82 8.80 -5.54 -8.34
CA LEU A 82 10.03 -5.65 -9.12
C LEU A 82 10.17 -6.99 -9.85
N MET A 83 9.61 -8.07 -9.32
CA MET A 83 9.62 -9.38 -9.98
C MET A 83 8.51 -9.55 -11.02
N SER A 84 7.55 -8.63 -11.09
CA SER A 84 6.41 -8.71 -12.00
C SER A 84 6.73 -8.20 -13.41
N SER A 85 5.75 -8.26 -14.32
CA SER A 85 5.82 -7.71 -15.67
C SER A 85 5.54 -6.20 -15.74
N LEU A 86 5.30 -5.52 -14.62
CA LEU A 86 5.08 -4.06 -14.60
C LEU A 86 6.31 -3.31 -15.13
N LYS A 87 6.09 -2.17 -15.80
CA LYS A 87 7.17 -1.34 -16.37
C LYS A 87 7.48 -0.11 -15.54
N GLU A 88 6.45 0.47 -14.93
CA GLU A 88 6.55 1.68 -14.13
C GLU A 88 5.92 1.44 -12.76
N ILE A 89 6.61 1.89 -11.71
CA ILE A 89 6.19 1.76 -10.32
C ILE A 89 6.33 3.14 -9.68
N VAL A 90 5.28 3.59 -9.00
CA VAL A 90 5.31 4.83 -8.21
C VAL A 90 5.09 4.47 -6.76
N VAL A 91 6.01 4.89 -5.90
CA VAL A 91 5.92 4.73 -4.45
C VAL A 91 5.53 6.08 -3.86
N VAL A 92 4.42 6.11 -3.12
CA VAL A 92 3.96 7.29 -2.39
C VAL A 92 4.20 7.07 -0.90
N GLY A 93 4.87 8.00 -0.21
CA GLY A 93 5.09 7.87 1.23
C GLY A 93 5.88 9.01 1.86
N SER A 94 6.27 8.81 3.11
CA SER A 94 7.07 9.76 3.90
C SER A 94 8.56 9.72 3.56
N THR A 95 9.36 10.55 4.22
CA THR A 95 10.82 10.58 4.09
C THR A 95 11.47 9.23 4.43
N GLU A 96 10.99 8.55 5.48
CA GLU A 96 11.48 7.23 5.88
C GLU A 96 11.22 6.17 4.81
N VAL A 97 10.06 6.23 4.16
CA VAL A 97 9.74 5.34 3.03
C VAL A 97 10.73 5.54 1.89
N LYS A 98 11.07 6.79 1.59
CA LYS A 98 12.06 7.12 0.55
C LYS A 98 13.42 6.51 0.86
N ILE A 99 13.91 6.70 2.10
CA ILE A 99 15.21 6.17 2.54
C ILE A 99 15.24 4.64 2.38
N ILE A 100 14.22 3.94 2.86
CA ILE A 100 14.16 2.48 2.74
C ILE A 100 14.04 2.03 1.28
N LEU A 101 13.26 2.74 0.46
CA LEU A 101 13.17 2.46 -0.98
C LEU A 101 14.54 2.56 -1.66
N GLU A 102 15.27 3.65 -1.43
CA GLU A 102 16.57 3.90 -2.04
C GLU A 102 17.57 2.79 -1.65
N HIS A 103 17.71 2.49 -0.36
CA HIS A 103 18.57 1.40 0.11
C HIS A 103 18.16 0.03 -0.46
N PHE A 104 16.86 -0.23 -0.56
CA PHE A 104 16.37 -1.49 -1.14
C PHE A 104 16.70 -1.59 -2.63
N LEU A 105 16.55 -0.52 -3.41
CA LEU A 105 16.84 -0.51 -4.84
C LEU A 105 18.34 -0.59 -5.13
N GLU A 106 19.20 -0.03 -4.28
CA GLU A 106 20.66 -0.21 -4.37
C GLU A 106 21.05 -1.70 -4.28
N MET A 107 20.34 -2.47 -3.45
CA MET A 107 20.59 -3.89 -3.24
C MET A 107 19.91 -4.80 -4.26
N ALA A 108 18.65 -4.49 -4.62
CA ALA A 108 17.80 -5.38 -5.42
C ALA A 108 17.80 -5.05 -6.94
N ASP A 109 18.34 -3.88 -7.32
CA ASP A 109 18.21 -3.25 -8.63
C ASP A 109 16.74 -2.97 -9.03
N THR A 110 16.54 -2.11 -10.04
CA THR A 110 15.19 -1.83 -10.58
C THR A 110 14.68 -2.92 -11.52
N ARG A 111 15.54 -3.86 -11.93
CA ARG A 111 15.27 -4.90 -12.93
C ARG A 111 14.74 -4.34 -14.24
N GLY A 112 15.29 -3.19 -14.64
CA GLY A 112 14.91 -2.47 -15.86
C GLY A 112 13.55 -1.75 -15.78
N LYS A 113 12.98 -1.59 -14.59
CA LYS A 113 11.72 -0.85 -14.37
C LYS A 113 12.00 0.61 -14.04
N LYS A 114 11.08 1.48 -14.44
CA LYS A 114 11.09 2.88 -14.00
C LYS A 114 10.43 2.96 -12.61
N VAL A 115 11.21 3.26 -11.58
CA VAL A 115 10.69 3.45 -10.22
C VAL A 115 10.75 4.92 -9.86
N LEU A 116 9.61 5.49 -9.46
CA LEU A 116 9.48 6.88 -9.04
C LEU A 116 9.05 6.94 -7.57
N PHE A 117 9.46 8.00 -6.88
CA PHE A 117 9.03 8.29 -5.53
C PHE A 117 8.29 9.64 -5.49
N VAL A 118 7.20 9.70 -4.73
CA VAL A 118 6.43 10.92 -4.47
C VAL A 118 6.21 11.06 -2.97
N HIS A 119 6.49 12.24 -2.44
CA HIS A 119 6.17 12.54 -1.05
C HIS A 119 4.65 12.58 -0.85
N GLU A 120 4.17 11.94 0.21
CA GLU A 120 2.78 12.06 0.63
C GLU A 120 2.46 13.49 1.09
N ASP A 121 1.19 13.86 0.99
CA ASP A 121 0.67 15.13 1.53
C ASP A 121 0.18 14.88 2.97
N PRO A 122 0.90 15.36 4.01
CA PRO A 122 0.56 15.12 5.42
C PRO A 122 -0.77 15.77 5.83
N ASP A 123 -1.23 16.79 5.10
CA ASP A 123 -2.50 17.46 5.36
C ASP A 123 -3.69 16.76 4.67
N ASN A 124 -3.41 15.89 3.70
CA ASN A 124 -4.41 15.25 2.84
C ASN A 124 -4.24 13.73 2.71
N LEU A 125 -4.04 13.04 3.85
CA LEU A 125 -3.74 11.60 3.91
C LEU A 125 -4.89 10.62 3.56
N LEU A 126 -6.01 11.11 3.03
CA LEU A 126 -7.07 10.22 2.55
C LEU A 126 -6.53 9.37 1.39
N LEU A 127 -6.87 8.07 1.38
CA LEU A 127 -6.39 7.15 0.35
C LEU A 127 -6.60 7.67 -1.07
N ILE A 128 -7.74 8.30 -1.35
CA ILE A 128 -8.04 8.84 -2.68
C ILE A 128 -6.97 9.86 -3.13
N ASN A 129 -6.47 10.68 -2.21
CA ASN A 129 -5.42 11.66 -2.50
C ASN A 129 -4.10 10.94 -2.77
N THR A 130 -3.75 9.92 -1.97
CA THR A 130 -2.59 9.05 -2.21
C THR A 130 -2.65 8.40 -3.60
N LEU A 131 -3.82 7.88 -3.98
CA LEU A 131 -4.04 7.25 -5.29
C LEU A 131 -3.88 8.27 -6.43
N ILE A 132 -4.46 9.46 -6.30
CA ILE A 132 -4.33 10.53 -7.29
C ILE A 132 -2.87 10.96 -7.44
N LEU A 133 -2.16 11.18 -6.33
CA LEU A 133 -0.75 11.57 -6.32
C LEU A 133 0.12 10.56 -7.07
N GLY A 134 -0.01 9.27 -6.75
CA GLY A 134 0.74 8.21 -7.41
C GLY A 134 0.37 8.05 -8.88
N ARG A 135 -0.94 8.01 -9.18
CA ARG A 135 -1.45 7.85 -10.56
C ARG A 135 -0.97 8.96 -11.48
N ASN A 136 -0.92 10.21 -11.01
CA ASN A 136 -0.54 11.36 -11.83
C ASN A 136 0.95 11.34 -12.25
N GLN A 137 1.78 10.47 -11.66
CA GLN A 137 3.16 10.27 -12.09
C GLN A 137 3.33 9.15 -13.11
N LEU A 138 2.30 8.33 -13.34
CA LEU A 138 2.36 7.22 -14.29
C LEU A 138 2.10 7.70 -15.72
N SER A 139 2.85 7.12 -16.65
CA SER A 139 2.66 7.32 -18.10
C SER A 139 1.65 6.31 -18.65
N LEU A 140 0.36 6.60 -18.47
CA LEU A 140 -0.73 5.65 -18.77
C LEU A 140 -1.24 5.78 -20.20
N ALA A 141 -1.48 4.64 -20.85
CA ALA A 141 -2.28 4.57 -22.06
C ALA A 141 -3.78 4.75 -21.76
N SER A 142 -4.57 5.03 -22.80
CA SER A 142 -6.02 5.11 -22.67
C SER A 142 -6.59 3.77 -22.20
N ASN A 143 -7.40 3.80 -21.14
CA ASN A 143 -8.01 2.63 -20.48
C ASN A 143 -7.02 1.63 -19.86
N GLU A 144 -5.78 2.05 -19.60
CA GLU A 144 -4.83 1.22 -18.85
C GLU A 144 -5.24 1.12 -17.38
N LEU A 145 -5.26 -0.11 -16.85
CA LEU A 145 -5.53 -0.36 -15.43
C LEU A 145 -4.28 -0.05 -14.60
N VAL A 146 -4.51 0.57 -13.44
CA VAL A 146 -3.46 0.84 -12.46
C VAL A 146 -3.59 -0.16 -11.33
N LEU A 147 -2.51 -0.91 -11.06
CA LEU A 147 -2.43 -1.72 -9.84
C LEU A 147 -2.14 -0.82 -8.65
N PHE A 148 -3.03 -0.84 -7.66
CA PHE A 148 -2.75 -0.32 -6.34
C PHE A 148 -2.38 -1.47 -5.40
N GLN A 149 -1.20 -1.38 -4.77
CA GLN A 149 -0.74 -2.35 -3.78
C GLN A 149 -0.29 -1.59 -2.52
N PRO A 150 -0.83 -1.93 -1.34
CA PRO A 150 -0.39 -1.32 -0.10
C PRO A 150 0.97 -1.88 0.33
N GLY A 151 1.78 -1.05 0.99
CA GLY A 151 3.14 -1.40 1.41
C GLY A 151 3.22 -2.36 2.60
N ASP A 152 2.10 -2.74 3.20
CA ASP A 152 2.04 -3.55 4.42
C ASP A 152 1.73 -5.04 4.16
N LEU A 153 1.98 -5.54 2.94
CA LEU A 153 1.85 -6.95 2.59
C LEU A 153 3.14 -7.73 2.96
N PRO A 154 3.15 -8.54 4.03
CA PRO A 154 4.38 -9.16 4.55
C PRO A 154 4.68 -10.50 3.86
N PHE A 155 4.34 -10.67 2.58
CA PHE A 155 4.48 -11.93 1.86
C PHE A 155 5.04 -11.70 0.47
N MET A 156 5.98 -12.56 0.08
CA MET A 156 6.37 -12.71 -1.31
C MET A 156 5.32 -13.55 -2.03
N TYR A 157 4.82 -13.09 -3.17
CA TYR A 157 3.88 -13.85 -4.00
C TYR A 157 4.04 -13.50 -5.47
N GLY A 158 3.64 -14.44 -6.33
CA GLY A 158 3.71 -14.27 -7.78
C GLY A 158 2.60 -13.36 -8.29
N LEU A 159 2.94 -12.09 -8.53
CA LEU A 159 1.98 -11.08 -9.02
C LEU A 159 1.49 -11.34 -10.45
N GLU A 160 2.19 -12.19 -11.23
CA GLU A 160 1.82 -12.50 -12.62
C GLU A 160 0.43 -13.09 -12.78
N GLY A 161 -0.05 -13.90 -11.82
CA GLY A 161 -1.40 -14.44 -11.85
C GLY A 161 -2.46 -13.33 -11.82
N VAL A 162 -2.20 -12.28 -11.02
CA VAL A 162 -3.05 -11.08 -10.93
C VAL A 162 -2.95 -10.23 -12.19
N LEU A 163 -1.76 -10.04 -12.74
CA LEU A 163 -1.53 -9.18 -13.91
C LEU A 163 -1.94 -9.80 -15.24
N ARG A 164 -2.08 -11.13 -15.30
CA ARG A 164 -2.48 -11.88 -16.49
C ARG A 164 -3.93 -12.37 -16.43
N ASP A 165 -4.67 -11.97 -15.40
CA ASP A 165 -6.06 -12.36 -15.25
C ASP A 165 -6.87 -11.94 -16.50
N PRO A 166 -7.57 -12.88 -17.17
CA PRO A 166 -8.30 -12.60 -18.39
C PRO A 166 -9.43 -11.57 -18.22
N ASP A 167 -9.94 -11.40 -17.00
CA ASP A 167 -11.01 -10.46 -16.67
C ASP A 167 -10.53 -9.01 -16.54
N LEU A 168 -9.22 -8.74 -16.47
CA LEU A 168 -8.66 -7.37 -16.52
C LEU A 168 -9.07 -6.62 -17.78
N LYS A 169 -9.27 -7.32 -18.89
CA LYS A 169 -9.69 -6.69 -20.14
C LYS A 169 -11.17 -6.34 -20.16
N ARG A 170 -11.97 -6.90 -19.25
CA ARG A 170 -13.44 -6.83 -19.27
C ARG A 170 -14.02 -5.95 -18.17
N HIS A 171 -13.21 -5.54 -17.20
CA HIS A 171 -13.64 -4.80 -16.02
C HIS A 171 -12.78 -3.55 -15.83
N ASN A 172 -13.39 -2.50 -15.27
CA ASN A 172 -12.71 -1.24 -14.94
C ASN A 172 -12.08 -1.25 -13.55
N LEU A 173 -12.44 -2.24 -12.74
CA LEU A 173 -11.94 -2.44 -11.39
C LEU A 173 -12.04 -3.92 -11.07
N ILE A 174 -10.96 -4.49 -10.56
CA ILE A 174 -10.95 -5.82 -9.95
C ILE A 174 -10.35 -5.66 -8.55
N LEU A 175 -11.09 -6.14 -7.54
CA LEU A 175 -10.68 -6.11 -6.15
C LEU A 175 -10.21 -7.51 -5.73
N TRP A 176 -8.90 -7.67 -5.59
CA TRP A 176 -8.29 -8.90 -5.10
C TRP A 176 -8.27 -8.90 -3.58
N LEU A 177 -9.37 -9.38 -2.98
CA LEU A 177 -9.57 -9.38 -1.52
C LEU A 177 -9.19 -10.70 -0.85
N ASN A 178 -8.94 -11.77 -1.62
CA ASN A 178 -8.58 -13.08 -1.06
C ASN A 178 -7.11 -13.13 -0.66
N SER A 179 -6.87 -13.48 0.60
CA SER A 179 -5.54 -13.70 1.19
C SER A 179 -4.98 -15.12 0.99
N ARG A 180 -5.72 -15.97 0.28
CA ARG A 180 -5.30 -17.32 -0.11
C ARG A 180 -5.42 -17.44 -1.63
N GLN A 181 -4.28 -17.59 -2.28
CA GLN A 181 -4.17 -18.13 -3.65
C GLN A 181 -3.67 -19.56 -3.54
#